data_AF-F4PZ00-F1
#
_entry.id   AF-F4PZ00-F1
#
_cell.length_a   1.000
_cell.length_b   1.000
_cell.length_c   1.000
_cell.angle_alpha   90.00
_cell.angle_beta   90.00
_cell.angle_gamma   90.00
#
_symmetry.space_group_name_H-M   'P 1'
#
loop_
_entity.id
_entity.type
_entity.pdbx_description
1 polymer ?
#
loop_
_entity_poly.entity_id
_entity_poly.type
_entity_poly.pdbx_seq_one_letter_code
_entity_poly.pdbx_strand_id
1 'polypeptide(L)'
;MLSRFVSRVTPLARQSLVNGQMNYSSGYMVDNTTSVPNFDKYRKHSSAADPEGRGYTYLVVGAAASGLAAMAKNTVVSALSTMAPGQDILALSSIEIDLSSIPEATAVTLKWRGKPLFIRHRSADEISQSQAVDVSTLVDPQADVKRAKDPEWIVLIGVCTHLGCIPIAGGGDFGGWYCPCHGSHYDNAGRIRKGPAPENLIIPPYKFLSPTSIIVGDE
;
A
#
# COMPACT_ATOMS: atom_id res chain seq x y z
N MET A 1 -13.20 30.20 103.12
CA MET A 1 -12.36 29.78 104.27
C MET A 1 -11.62 28.52 103.84
N LEU A 2 -10.31 28.55 103.56
CA LEU A 2 -9.24 28.18 104.53
C LEU A 2 -9.64 26.93 105.33
N SER A 3 -8.93 25.80 105.36
CA SER A 3 -7.48 25.57 105.28
C SER A 3 -7.21 24.05 105.28
N ARG A 4 -6.19 23.61 104.52
CA ARG A 4 -5.05 22.69 104.82
C ARG A 4 -5.20 21.77 106.08
N PHE A 5 -4.71 20.52 106.10
CA PHE A 5 -3.27 20.20 106.10
C PHE A 5 -2.97 18.69 105.93
N VAL A 6 -1.73 18.43 105.54
CA VAL A 6 -1.04 17.20 105.10
C VAL A 6 -0.74 16.19 106.23
N SER A 7 -0.70 14.89 105.93
CA SER A 7 0.42 14.00 106.33
C SER A 7 0.50 12.73 105.48
N ARG A 8 1.71 12.38 105.06
CA ARG A 8 2.08 11.26 104.18
C ARG A 8 2.74 10.19 105.04
N VAL A 9 2.21 8.97 105.06
CA VAL A 9 2.92 7.78 105.56
C VAL A 9 2.59 6.60 104.64
N THR A 10 3.61 6.09 103.96
CA THR A 10 3.61 4.84 103.18
C THR A 10 3.67 3.63 104.11
N PRO A 11 3.06 2.50 103.72
CA PRO A 11 3.60 1.20 104.09
C PRO A 11 3.93 0.32 102.88
N LEU A 12 4.91 -0.54 103.13
CA LEU A 12 5.69 -1.38 102.22
C LEU A 12 4.88 -2.50 101.57
N ALA A 13 5.23 -2.83 100.33
CA ALA A 13 4.83 -4.05 99.64
C ALA A 13 5.76 -5.22 100.00
N ARG A 14 5.19 -6.41 100.23
CA ARG A 14 5.86 -7.72 100.11
C ARG A 14 4.81 -8.82 99.87
N GLN A 15 4.49 -9.12 98.60
CA GLN A 15 4.95 -10.29 97.83
C GLN A 15 4.62 -11.65 98.46
N SER A 16 3.58 -12.30 97.91
CA SER A 16 3.32 -13.73 98.05
C SER A 16 3.60 -14.43 96.71
N LEU A 17 4.70 -15.17 96.75
CA LEU A 17 5.17 -16.28 95.91
C LEU A 17 4.16 -16.84 94.88
N VAL A 18 4.46 -16.63 93.59
CA VAL A 18 4.08 -17.58 92.53
C VAL A 18 5.37 -17.94 91.78
N ASN A 19 5.60 -19.25 91.71
CA ASN A 19 6.78 -19.95 91.23
C ASN A 19 7.40 -19.34 89.96
N GLY A 20 8.68 -18.95 90.08
CA GLY A 20 9.57 -18.79 88.95
C GLY A 20 10.01 -20.16 88.44
N GLN A 21 9.47 -20.59 87.30
CA GLN A 21 10.20 -21.47 86.39
C GLN A 21 10.81 -20.60 85.31
N MET A 22 12.11 -20.36 85.44
CA MET A 22 12.96 -19.81 84.39
C MET A 22 13.12 -20.87 83.30
N ASN A 23 12.29 -20.79 82.27
CA ASN A 23 12.48 -21.59 81.05
C ASN A 23 13.60 -20.94 80.23
N TYR A 24 14.85 -21.28 80.54
CA TYR A 24 15.94 -21.16 79.57
C TYR A 24 15.82 -22.31 78.56
N SER A 25 14.96 -22.11 77.56
CA SER A 25 15.08 -22.83 76.30
C SER A 25 15.64 -21.84 75.30
N SER A 26 16.89 -22.08 74.88
CA SER A 26 17.52 -21.40 73.75
C SER A 26 16.62 -21.56 72.52
N GLY A 27 15.78 -20.57 72.27
CA GLY A 27 14.99 -20.49 71.06
C GLY A 27 15.90 -20.01 69.96
N TYR A 28 16.48 -20.92 69.18
CA TYR A 28 16.75 -20.58 67.78
C TYR A 28 15.39 -20.21 67.18
N MET A 29 15.12 -18.91 67.04
CA MET A 29 14.00 -18.45 66.24
C MET A 29 14.34 -18.86 64.80
N VAL A 30 13.82 -20.00 64.38
CA VAL A 30 13.69 -20.30 62.96
C VAL A 30 12.74 -19.21 62.47
N ASP A 31 13.27 -18.20 61.78
CA ASP A 31 12.44 -17.23 61.09
C ASP A 31 11.37 -18.02 60.33
N ASN A 32 10.10 -17.72 60.59
CA ASN A 32 9.02 -18.44 59.97
C ASN A 32 9.16 -18.24 58.45
N THR A 33 9.70 -19.23 57.76
CA THR A 33 9.96 -19.17 56.30
C THR A 33 8.68 -19.01 55.49
N THR A 34 7.51 -19.10 56.14
CA THR A 34 6.19 -18.90 55.56
C THR A 34 5.60 -17.50 55.78
N SER A 35 6.24 -16.60 56.54
CA SER A 35 5.74 -15.22 56.70
C SER A 35 6.16 -14.33 55.54
N VAL A 36 5.19 -13.81 54.79
CA VAL A 36 5.44 -12.90 53.66
C VAL A 36 5.91 -11.54 54.20
N PRO A 37 7.00 -10.94 53.66
CA PRO A 37 7.44 -9.60 54.01
C PRO A 37 6.36 -8.53 53.78
N ASN A 38 6.45 -7.40 54.48
CA ASN A 38 5.51 -6.29 54.28
C ASN A 38 5.77 -5.59 52.92
N PHE A 39 4.75 -5.55 52.06
CA PHE A 39 4.76 -4.87 50.76
C PHE A 39 3.78 -3.68 50.67
N ASP A 40 3.27 -3.16 51.79
CA ASP A 40 2.28 -2.08 51.85
C ASP A 40 2.77 -0.81 51.14
N LYS A 41 4.08 -0.56 51.16
CA LYS A 41 4.71 0.54 50.42
C LYS A 41 4.54 0.43 48.89
N TYR A 42 4.40 -0.79 48.35
CA TYR A 42 4.36 -1.07 46.91
C TYR A 42 2.96 -1.45 46.42
N ARG A 43 2.03 -1.69 47.34
CA ARG A 43 0.66 -2.09 47.01
C ARG A 43 -0.13 -0.85 46.60
N LYS A 44 -0.93 -0.97 45.53
CA LYS A 44 -1.88 0.09 45.16
C LYS A 44 -2.93 0.23 46.27
N HIS A 45 -3.40 1.46 46.50
CA HIS A 45 -4.39 1.75 47.54
C HIS A 45 -5.72 1.00 47.36
N SER A 46 -6.07 0.54 46.16
CA SER A 46 -7.12 -0.45 45.90
C SER A 46 -6.50 -1.85 45.69
N SER A 47 -6.93 -2.81 46.50
CA SER A 47 -6.26 -4.12 46.66
C SER A 47 -7.15 -5.33 46.39
N ALA A 48 -8.40 -5.11 45.99
CA ALA A 48 -9.26 -6.16 45.44
C ALA A 48 -8.76 -6.53 44.03
N ALA A 49 -9.10 -7.71 43.51
CA ALA A 49 -8.81 -8.09 42.13
C ALA A 49 -9.52 -7.11 41.18
N ASP A 50 -8.83 -6.01 40.85
CA ASP A 50 -9.44 -4.80 40.32
C ASP A 50 -9.34 -4.77 38.78
N PRO A 51 -10.48 -4.85 38.06
CA PRO A 51 -10.53 -4.68 36.61
C PRO A 51 -9.89 -3.35 36.16
N GLU A 52 -9.93 -2.30 36.99
CA GLU A 52 -9.40 -0.97 36.65
C GLU A 52 -7.86 -0.97 36.58
N GLY A 53 -7.20 -1.68 37.49
CA GLY A 53 -5.74 -1.80 37.50
C GLY A 53 -5.19 -2.53 36.28
N ARG A 54 -5.86 -3.60 35.83
CA ARG A 54 -5.53 -4.32 34.60
C ARG A 54 -5.89 -3.51 33.36
N GLY A 55 -7.03 -2.82 33.37
CA GLY A 55 -7.46 -1.92 32.31
C GLY A 55 -6.43 -0.81 32.04
N TYR A 56 -5.93 -0.15 33.08
CA TYR A 56 -4.85 0.84 32.96
C TYR A 56 -3.58 0.22 32.36
N THR A 57 -3.13 -0.95 32.84
CA THR A 57 -1.95 -1.62 32.29
C THR A 57 -2.13 -2.00 30.83
N TYR A 58 -3.28 -2.55 30.44
CA TYR A 58 -3.58 -2.89 29.04
C TYR A 58 -3.71 -1.66 28.16
N LEU A 59 -4.25 -0.55 28.68
CA LEU A 59 -4.30 0.72 27.97
C LEU A 59 -2.89 1.24 27.70
N VAL A 60 -2.01 1.26 28.70
CA VAL A 60 -0.62 1.72 28.54
C VAL A 60 0.15 0.84 27.56
N VAL A 61 0.07 -0.48 27.69
CA VAL A 61 0.75 -1.43 26.78
C VAL A 61 0.17 -1.36 25.38
N GLY A 62 -1.16 -1.29 25.25
CA GLY A 62 -1.85 -1.20 23.96
C GLY A 62 -1.56 0.11 23.22
N ALA A 63 -1.52 1.24 23.94
CA ALA A 63 -1.14 2.53 23.37
C ALA A 63 0.32 2.53 22.91
N ALA A 64 1.24 2.00 23.71
CA ALA A 64 2.64 1.88 23.34
C ALA A 64 2.84 0.96 22.12
N ALA A 65 2.19 -0.21 22.11
CA ALA A 65 2.25 -1.15 20.99
C ALA A 65 1.68 -0.55 19.70
N SER A 66 0.59 0.21 19.78
CA SER A 66 0.00 0.90 18.63
C SER A 66 0.93 1.96 18.07
N GLY A 67 1.60 2.74 18.94
CA GLY A 67 2.61 3.72 18.54
C GLY A 67 3.80 3.07 17.83
N LEU A 68 4.33 1.98 18.40
CA LEU A 68 5.41 1.21 17.78
C LEU A 68 5.01 0.63 16.42
N ALA A 69 3.79 0.09 16.31
CA ALA A 69 3.27 -0.44 15.05
C ALA A 69 3.13 0.65 13.98
N ALA A 70 2.67 1.86 14.33
CA ALA A 70 2.59 2.98 13.41
C ALA A 70 3.97 3.43 12.91
N MET A 71 4.96 3.48 13.81
CA MET A 71 6.34 3.80 13.43
C MET A 71 6.93 2.74 12.51
N ALA A 72 6.79 1.45 12.87
CA ALA A 72 7.27 0.35 12.04
C ALA A 72 6.64 0.38 10.64
N LYS A 73 5.32 0.60 10.55
CA LYS A 73 4.63 0.76 9.26
C LYS A 73 5.24 1.89 8.45
N ASN A 74 5.41 3.07 9.05
CA ASN A 74 5.94 4.23 8.32
C ASN A 74 7.37 3.98 7.84
N THR A 75 8.24 3.39 8.66
CA THR A 75 9.61 3.04 8.24
C THR A 75 9.61 2.05 7.08
N VAL A 76 8.79 0.99 7.13
CA VAL A 76 8.71 0.00 6.05
C VAL A 76 8.13 0.62 4.77
N VAL A 77 7.05 1.38 4.87
CA VAL A 77 6.44 2.04 3.71
C VAL A 77 7.40 3.05 3.09
N SER A 78 8.10 3.85 3.91
CA SER A 78 9.12 4.78 3.40
C SER A 78 10.27 4.04 2.71
N ALA A 79 10.76 2.93 3.28
CA ALA A 79 11.79 2.11 2.64
C ALA A 79 11.31 1.55 1.29
N LEU A 80 10.11 0.98 1.24
CA LEU A 80 9.52 0.48 -0.02
C LEU A 80 9.28 1.61 -1.03
N SER A 81 8.92 2.82 -0.57
CA SER A 81 8.71 3.97 -1.47
C SER A 81 9.99 4.41 -2.19
N THR A 82 11.18 4.07 -1.69
CA THR A 82 12.45 4.33 -2.39
C THR A 82 12.65 3.44 -3.63
N MET A 83 11.91 2.33 -3.70
CA MET A 83 11.90 1.41 -4.84
C MET A 83 10.77 1.72 -5.84
N ALA A 84 9.86 2.64 -5.49
CA ALA A 84 8.82 3.12 -6.38
C ALA A 84 9.44 3.99 -7.51
N PRO A 85 8.75 4.18 -8.65
CA PRO A 85 9.25 5.04 -9.72
C PRO A 85 9.51 6.48 -9.22
N GLY A 86 10.66 7.05 -9.63
CA GLY A 86 11.05 8.42 -9.31
C GLY A 86 10.16 9.48 -9.97
N GLN A 87 10.25 10.73 -9.49
CA GLN A 87 9.48 11.86 -10.00
C GLN A 87 9.81 12.20 -11.46
N ASP A 88 11.02 11.90 -11.91
CA ASP A 88 11.46 12.01 -13.30
C ASP A 88 10.71 11.04 -14.23
N ILE A 89 10.46 9.81 -13.76
CA ILE A 89 9.63 8.83 -14.48
C ILE A 89 8.16 9.26 -14.48
N LEU A 90 7.67 9.84 -13.38
CA LEU A 90 6.32 10.40 -13.31
C LEU A 90 6.17 11.66 -14.17
N ALA A 91 7.19 12.49 -14.34
CA ALA A 91 7.13 13.64 -15.25
C ALA A 91 7.03 13.20 -16.73
N LEU A 92 7.55 12.01 -17.05
CA LEU A 92 7.38 11.37 -18.36
C LEU A 92 6.01 10.65 -18.50
N SER A 93 5.08 10.85 -17.55
CA SER A 93 3.77 10.18 -17.57
C SER A 93 2.91 10.63 -18.74
N SER A 94 3.03 11.90 -19.14
CA SER A 94 2.28 12.52 -20.23
C SER A 94 3.20 13.12 -21.29
N ILE A 95 2.80 13.02 -22.54
CA ILE A 95 3.49 13.66 -23.67
C ILE A 95 2.47 14.37 -24.56
N GLU A 96 2.78 15.60 -24.95
CA GLU A 96 2.04 16.35 -25.94
C GLU A 96 2.66 16.14 -27.32
N ILE A 97 1.81 15.89 -28.31
CA ILE A 97 2.23 15.51 -29.65
C ILE A 97 1.44 16.32 -30.66
N ASP A 98 2.17 16.99 -31.55
CA ASP A 98 1.60 17.76 -32.65
C ASP A 98 1.31 16.86 -33.86
N LEU A 99 0.02 16.76 -34.18
CA LEU A 99 -0.53 15.96 -35.27
C LEU A 99 -0.26 16.59 -36.64
N SER A 100 -0.03 17.90 -36.72
CA SER A 100 0.17 18.60 -38.00
C SER A 100 1.43 18.14 -38.75
N SER A 101 2.38 17.56 -38.02
CA SER A 101 3.64 17.04 -38.56
C SER A 101 3.51 15.67 -39.25
N ILE A 102 2.37 14.99 -39.14
CA ILE A 102 2.18 13.61 -39.59
C ILE A 102 1.33 13.57 -40.88
N PRO A 103 1.94 13.23 -42.04
CA PRO A 103 1.20 13.09 -43.30
C PRO A 103 0.19 11.93 -43.25
N GLU A 104 -0.86 12.03 -44.06
CA GLU A 104 -1.84 10.96 -44.26
C GLU A 104 -1.17 9.64 -44.69
N ALA A 105 -1.78 8.51 -44.30
CA ALA A 105 -1.32 7.14 -44.53
C ALA A 105 0.06 6.78 -43.95
N THR A 106 0.64 7.67 -43.13
CA THR A 106 1.94 7.46 -42.49
C THR A 106 1.77 7.12 -41.01
N ALA A 107 2.59 6.20 -40.49
CA ALA A 107 2.67 5.90 -39.07
C ALA A 107 3.99 6.43 -38.50
N VAL A 108 3.92 7.18 -37.42
CA VAL A 108 5.09 7.65 -36.66
C VAL A 108 5.20 6.84 -35.36
N THR A 109 6.43 6.49 -35.01
CA THR A 109 6.73 5.81 -33.74
C THR A 109 7.47 6.77 -32.83
N LEU A 110 6.85 7.10 -31.69
CA LEU A 110 7.46 7.90 -30.62
C LEU A 110 7.74 7.01 -29.41
N LYS A 111 8.56 7.48 -28.48
CA LYS A 111 8.84 6.77 -27.22
C LYS A 111 8.01 7.39 -26.10
N TRP A 112 7.17 6.59 -25.44
CA TRP A 112 6.36 7.01 -24.28
C TRP A 112 6.40 5.95 -23.18
N ARG A 113 6.70 6.36 -21.93
CA ARG A 113 6.89 5.45 -20.78
C ARG A 113 7.82 4.25 -21.08
N GLY A 114 8.88 4.47 -21.87
CA GLY A 114 9.83 3.43 -22.29
C GLY A 114 9.30 2.45 -23.35
N LYS A 115 8.04 2.58 -23.77
CA LYS A 115 7.39 1.76 -24.81
C LYS A 115 7.28 2.57 -26.11
N PRO A 116 7.27 1.91 -27.28
CA PRO A 116 6.91 2.58 -28.53
C PRO A 116 5.42 2.96 -28.51
N LEU A 117 5.13 4.16 -28.97
CA LEU A 117 3.81 4.72 -29.18
C LEU A 117 3.63 4.93 -30.68
N PHE A 118 2.68 4.22 -31.28
CA PHE A 118 2.32 4.38 -32.67
C PHE A 118 1.20 5.39 -32.81
N ILE A 119 1.42 6.37 -33.67
CA ILE A 119 0.40 7.32 -34.11
C ILE A 119 0.34 7.20 -35.62
N ARG A 120 -0.83 6.83 -36.14
CA ARG A 120 -1.05 6.74 -37.58
C ARG A 120 -2.19 7.65 -37.97
N HIS A 121 -1.92 8.46 -38.98
CA HIS A 121 -2.93 9.23 -39.69
C HIS A 121 -3.52 8.33 -40.77
N ARG A 122 -4.76 7.91 -40.59
CA ARG A 122 -5.44 6.95 -41.48
C ARG A 122 -6.07 7.68 -42.66
N SER A 123 -5.98 7.08 -43.84
CA SER A 123 -6.73 7.58 -45.00
C SER A 123 -8.20 7.15 -44.95
N ALA A 124 -9.08 7.82 -45.70
CA ALA A 124 -10.49 7.46 -45.81
C ALA A 124 -10.69 5.99 -46.24
N ASP A 125 -9.85 5.50 -47.15
CA ASP A 125 -9.88 4.10 -47.59
C ASP A 125 -9.56 3.13 -46.44
N GLU A 126 -8.54 3.43 -45.64
CA GLU A 126 -8.18 2.63 -44.46
C GLU A 126 -9.31 2.58 -43.43
N ILE A 127 -9.96 3.72 -43.18
CA ILE A 127 -11.08 3.83 -42.26
C ILE A 127 -12.23 2.94 -42.74
N SER A 128 -12.61 3.06 -44.01
CA SER A 128 -13.70 2.26 -44.59
C SER A 128 -13.41 0.75 -44.53
N GLN A 129 -12.17 0.34 -44.83
CA GLN A 129 -11.74 -1.06 -44.75
C GLN A 129 -11.83 -1.57 -43.31
N SER A 130 -11.38 -0.79 -42.34
CA SER A 130 -11.37 -1.19 -40.92
C SER A 130 -12.79 -1.36 -40.34
N GLN A 131 -13.72 -0.52 -40.78
CA GLN A 131 -15.12 -0.54 -40.37
C GLN A 131 -15.93 -1.63 -41.07
N ALA A 132 -15.54 -2.02 -42.29
CA ALA A 132 -16.17 -3.10 -43.04
C ALA A 132 -15.81 -4.51 -42.53
N VAL A 133 -14.80 -4.63 -41.65
CA VAL A 133 -14.41 -5.92 -41.07
C VAL A 133 -15.51 -6.45 -40.15
N ASP A 134 -15.95 -7.68 -40.38
CA ASP A 134 -16.85 -8.39 -39.49
C ASP A 134 -16.18 -8.66 -38.14
N VAL A 135 -16.70 -8.00 -37.10
CA VAL A 135 -16.19 -8.04 -35.73
C VAL A 135 -16.23 -9.45 -35.14
N SER A 136 -17.15 -10.32 -35.60
CA SER A 136 -17.27 -11.69 -35.10
C SER A 136 -16.13 -12.62 -35.53
N THR A 137 -15.43 -12.26 -36.60
CA THR A 137 -14.29 -13.03 -37.14
C THR A 137 -12.96 -12.71 -36.47
N LEU A 138 -12.94 -11.69 -35.61
CA LEU A 138 -11.73 -11.23 -34.93
C LEU A 138 -11.41 -12.13 -33.73
N VAL A 139 -10.13 -12.31 -33.45
CA VAL A 139 -9.66 -13.04 -32.26
C VAL A 139 -10.09 -12.32 -30.98
N ASP A 140 -9.99 -10.99 -30.99
CA ASP A 140 -10.50 -10.09 -29.94
C ASP A 140 -11.56 -9.15 -30.55
N PRO A 141 -12.87 -9.45 -30.37
CA PRO A 141 -13.97 -8.74 -31.00
C PRO A 141 -14.09 -7.27 -30.56
N GLN A 142 -13.55 -6.35 -31.37
CA GLN A 142 -13.68 -4.92 -31.14
C GLN A 142 -13.95 -4.15 -32.45
N ALA A 143 -15.02 -3.35 -32.44
CA ALA A 143 -15.34 -2.43 -33.52
C ALA A 143 -14.36 -1.23 -33.55
N ASP A 144 -14.02 -0.75 -34.75
CA ASP A 144 -13.08 0.37 -34.93
C ASP A 144 -13.54 1.66 -34.23
N VAL A 145 -14.84 1.94 -34.28
CA VAL A 145 -15.46 3.12 -33.65
C VAL A 145 -15.27 3.15 -32.12
N LYS A 146 -15.05 1.99 -31.49
CA LYS A 146 -14.75 1.91 -30.05
C LYS A 146 -13.25 2.06 -29.74
N ARG A 147 -12.40 2.04 -30.75
CA ARG A 147 -10.93 2.06 -30.63
C ARG A 147 -10.36 3.44 -30.88
N ALA A 148 -10.80 4.10 -31.94
CA ALA A 148 -10.38 5.45 -32.27
C ALA A 148 -11.43 6.46 -31.80
N LYS A 149 -11.03 7.46 -31.00
CA LYS A 149 -11.91 8.58 -30.63
C LYS A 149 -12.25 9.46 -31.84
N ASP A 150 -11.27 9.62 -32.73
CA ASP A 150 -11.40 10.27 -34.02
C ASP A 150 -11.04 9.23 -35.10
N PRO A 151 -11.90 8.96 -36.10
CA PRO A 151 -11.60 8.00 -37.16
C PRO A 151 -10.29 8.27 -37.90
N GLU A 152 -9.83 9.51 -38.03
CA GLU A 152 -8.58 9.83 -38.76
C GLU A 152 -7.33 9.41 -37.98
N TRP A 153 -7.42 9.32 -36.65
CA TRP A 153 -6.26 9.11 -35.78
C TRP A 153 -6.38 7.82 -34.98
N ILE A 154 -5.44 6.90 -35.23
CA ILE A 154 -5.27 5.72 -34.39
C ILE A 154 -4.00 5.84 -33.56
N VAL A 155 -4.16 5.75 -32.24
CA VAL A 155 -3.08 5.86 -31.25
C VAL A 155 -2.98 4.53 -30.50
N LEU A 156 -1.81 3.89 -30.57
CA LEU A 156 -1.61 2.53 -30.05
C LEU A 156 -0.27 2.42 -29.31
N ILE A 157 -0.22 1.60 -28.27
CA ILE A 157 1.03 1.16 -27.68
C ILE A 157 1.61 0.07 -28.59
N GLY A 158 2.79 0.32 -29.15
CA GLY A 158 3.48 -0.56 -30.10
C GLY A 158 4.14 -1.79 -29.45
N VAL A 159 3.48 -2.37 -28.45
CA VAL A 159 3.93 -3.55 -27.72
C VAL A 159 3.01 -4.70 -28.08
N CYS A 160 3.54 -5.69 -28.79
CA CYS A 160 2.80 -6.88 -29.19
C CYS A 160 2.27 -7.62 -27.95
N THR A 161 0.99 -7.93 -27.93
CA THR A 161 0.30 -8.58 -26.80
C THR A 161 0.68 -10.04 -26.59
N HIS A 162 1.44 -10.64 -27.51
CA HIS A 162 2.01 -11.97 -27.32
C HIS A 162 3.10 -11.98 -26.23
N LEU A 163 4.25 -11.35 -26.52
CA LEU A 163 5.45 -11.37 -25.66
C LEU A 163 6.20 -10.02 -25.65
N GLY A 164 5.57 -8.94 -26.09
CA GLY A 164 6.10 -7.58 -25.94
C GLY A 164 7.10 -7.10 -27.00
N CYS A 165 7.27 -7.83 -28.10
CA CYS A 165 8.03 -7.35 -29.26
C CYS A 165 7.40 -6.09 -29.89
N ILE A 166 8.17 -5.35 -30.69
CA ILE A 166 7.71 -4.15 -31.40
C ILE A 166 7.24 -4.53 -32.81
N PRO A 167 5.94 -4.39 -33.13
CA PRO A 167 5.44 -4.60 -34.48
C PRO A 167 5.95 -3.54 -35.46
N ILE A 168 6.19 -3.93 -36.71
CA ILE A 168 6.65 -3.04 -37.79
C ILE A 168 5.42 -2.52 -38.53
N ALA A 169 5.32 -1.19 -38.70
CA ALA A 169 4.24 -0.55 -39.44
C ALA A 169 4.34 -0.81 -40.95
N GLY A 170 3.21 -0.95 -41.64
CA GLY A 170 3.16 -1.21 -43.09
C GLY A 170 3.56 -2.63 -43.49
N GLY A 171 3.66 -3.54 -42.52
CA GLY A 171 3.94 -4.95 -42.74
C GLY A 171 2.72 -5.86 -42.52
N GLY A 172 2.83 -7.09 -43.02
CA GLY A 172 1.84 -8.15 -42.79
C GLY A 172 0.63 -8.08 -43.72
N ASP A 173 -0.15 -9.17 -43.70
CA ASP A 173 -1.26 -9.44 -44.62
C ASP A 173 -2.44 -8.44 -44.56
N PHE A 174 -2.54 -7.57 -43.55
CA PHE A 174 -3.72 -6.73 -43.28
C PHE A 174 -3.44 -5.22 -43.27
N GLY A 175 -2.30 -4.78 -43.81
CA GLY A 175 -2.01 -3.35 -44.01
C GLY A 175 -1.85 -2.52 -42.74
N GLY A 176 -1.69 -3.15 -41.58
CA GLY A 176 -1.46 -2.48 -40.30
C GLY A 176 -0.04 -2.67 -39.81
N TRP A 177 0.13 -3.63 -38.89
CA TRP A 177 1.42 -3.91 -38.27
C TRP A 177 1.75 -5.41 -38.29
N TYR A 178 3.04 -5.71 -38.38
CA TYR A 178 3.54 -7.09 -38.36
C TYR A 178 4.60 -7.29 -37.29
N CYS A 179 4.40 -8.27 -36.42
CA CYS A 179 5.38 -8.67 -35.42
C CYS A 179 6.24 -9.83 -35.95
N PRO A 180 7.54 -9.60 -36.24
CA PRO A 180 8.41 -10.62 -36.83
C PRO A 180 8.80 -11.75 -35.85
N CYS A 181 8.57 -11.57 -34.55
CA CYS A 181 9.00 -12.54 -33.54
C CYS A 181 8.31 -13.90 -33.68
N HIS A 182 6.98 -13.90 -33.88
CA HIS A 182 6.18 -15.12 -34.00
C HIS A 182 5.07 -14.99 -35.06
N GLY A 183 5.16 -13.99 -35.95
CA GLY A 183 4.23 -13.80 -37.06
C GLY A 183 2.84 -13.32 -36.65
N SER A 184 2.73 -12.39 -35.70
CA SER A 184 1.44 -11.76 -35.37
C SER A 184 1.14 -10.63 -36.36
N HIS A 185 -0.01 -10.68 -37.01
CA HIS A 185 -0.47 -9.69 -37.98
C HIS A 185 -1.63 -8.88 -37.42
N TYR A 186 -1.47 -7.56 -37.44
CA TYR A 186 -2.46 -6.60 -37.00
C TYR A 186 -3.01 -5.81 -38.19
N ASP A 187 -4.30 -5.49 -38.16
CA ASP A 187 -4.90 -4.57 -39.14
C ASP A 187 -4.58 -3.10 -38.81
N ASN A 188 -5.03 -2.19 -39.67
CA ASN A 188 -4.82 -0.73 -39.53
C ASN A 188 -5.49 -0.08 -38.30
N ALA A 189 -6.39 -0.80 -37.61
CA ALA A 189 -6.98 -0.40 -36.32
C ALA A 189 -6.20 -0.99 -35.12
N GLY A 190 -5.13 -1.74 -35.39
CA GLY A 190 -4.31 -2.40 -34.38
C GLY A 190 -4.93 -3.67 -33.83
N ARG A 191 -5.88 -4.28 -34.54
CA ARG A 191 -6.55 -5.50 -34.10
C ARG A 191 -5.83 -6.73 -34.60
N ILE A 192 -5.68 -7.74 -33.74
CA ILE A 192 -5.04 -9.00 -34.09
C ILE A 192 -5.93 -9.79 -35.05
N ARG A 193 -5.35 -10.21 -36.18
CA ARG A 193 -6.04 -10.99 -37.22
C ARG A 193 -5.51 -12.41 -37.33
N LYS A 194 -4.19 -12.57 -37.17
CA LYS A 194 -3.49 -13.84 -37.37
C LYS A 194 -2.25 -13.92 -36.50
N GLY A 195 -1.94 -15.11 -36.00
CA GLY A 195 -0.77 -15.39 -35.18
C GLY A 195 -1.12 -15.63 -33.71
N PRO A 196 -0.10 -15.80 -32.84
CA PRO A 196 -0.29 -16.26 -31.45
C PRO A 196 -0.65 -15.15 -30.45
N ALA A 197 -0.81 -13.90 -30.90
CA ALA A 197 -1.17 -12.81 -30.00
C ALA A 197 -2.64 -12.98 -29.54
N PRO A 198 -2.92 -12.93 -28.24
CA PRO A 198 -4.28 -13.18 -27.74
C PRO A 198 -5.20 -11.97 -27.86
N GLU A 199 -4.65 -10.75 -27.85
CA GLU A 199 -5.42 -9.50 -27.74
C GLU A 199 -4.99 -8.45 -28.77
N ASN A 200 -5.86 -7.47 -29.03
CA ASN A 200 -5.56 -6.33 -29.88
C ASN A 200 -4.49 -5.42 -29.25
N LEU A 201 -3.79 -4.59 -30.05
CA LEU A 201 -2.87 -3.59 -29.52
C LEU A 201 -3.60 -2.62 -28.59
N ILE A 202 -2.95 -2.27 -27.48
CA ILE A 202 -3.53 -1.45 -26.42
C ILE A 202 -3.62 0.00 -26.89
N ILE A 203 -4.76 0.64 -26.64
CA ILE A 203 -4.93 2.08 -26.84
C ILE A 203 -4.58 2.77 -25.52
N PRO A 204 -3.58 3.67 -25.49
CA PRO A 204 -3.26 4.40 -24.27
C PRO A 204 -4.37 5.40 -23.93
N PRO A 205 -4.47 5.89 -22.69
CA PRO A 205 -5.31 7.04 -22.39
C PRO A 205 -4.73 8.27 -23.13
N TYR A 206 -5.57 8.94 -23.94
CA TYR A 206 -5.20 10.18 -24.62
C TYR A 206 -6.40 11.12 -24.73
N LYS A 207 -6.15 12.42 -24.84
CA LYS A 207 -7.18 13.45 -25.04
C LYS A 207 -6.70 14.42 -26.13
N PHE A 208 -7.65 14.96 -26.90
CA PHE A 208 -7.36 16.03 -27.84
C PHE A 208 -7.41 17.36 -27.08
N LEU A 209 -6.31 18.12 -27.11
CA LEU A 209 -6.27 19.47 -26.55
C LEU A 209 -6.77 20.49 -27.59
N SER A 210 -6.39 20.26 -28.85
CA SER A 210 -6.82 21.01 -30.02
C SER A 210 -7.01 20.05 -31.20
N PRO A 211 -7.54 20.51 -32.35
CA PRO A 211 -7.63 19.67 -33.56
C PRO A 211 -6.26 19.17 -34.06
N THR A 212 -5.17 19.83 -33.66
CA THR A 212 -3.82 19.53 -34.11
C THR A 212 -2.92 18.98 -33.01
N SER A 213 -3.38 18.87 -31.76
CA SER A 213 -2.53 18.43 -30.64
C SER A 213 -3.25 17.44 -29.74
N ILE A 214 -2.54 16.35 -29.44
CA ILE A 214 -2.98 15.32 -28.50
C ILE A 214 -2.06 15.28 -27.29
N ILE A 215 -2.65 15.02 -26.13
CA ILE A 215 -1.91 14.62 -24.93
C ILE A 215 -2.15 13.14 -24.68
N VAL A 216 -1.07 12.37 -24.54
CA VAL A 216 -1.10 10.94 -24.23
C VAL A 216 -0.61 10.74 -22.81
N GLY A 217 -1.36 10.03 -21.97
CA GLY A 217 -1.03 9.77 -20.57
C GLY A 217 -1.68 10.70 -19.55
N ASP A 218 -2.61 11.55 -19.97
CA ASP A 218 -3.48 12.33 -19.09
C ASP A 218 -4.72 11.50 -18.71
N GLU A 219 -4.79 11.07 -17.46
CA GLU A 219 -5.87 10.27 -16.86
C GLU A 219 -6.92 11.22 -16.25
#